data_AF-A0A9P8WAT1-F1
#
_entry.id   AF-A0A9P8WAT1-F1
#
_cell.length_a   1.000
_cell.length_b   1.000
_cell.length_c   1.000
_cell.angle_alpha   90.00
_cell.angle_beta   90.00
_cell.angle_gamma   90.00
#
_symmetry.space_group_name_H-M   'P 1'
#
loop_
_entity.id
_entity.type
_entity.pdbx_description
1 polymer ?
#
loop_
_entity_poly.entity_id
_entity_poly.type
_entity_poly.pdbx_seq_one_letter_code
_entity_poly.pdbx_strand_id
1 'polypeptide(L)'
;MISAAATSILAFGLTSFIAGASTLYDPHRSLQLLNLPPVALPALRANGLAAIAMGIYYPLAAYQNNIAFFKATIPMRIFTASIFWNQGWHAASLWEALGSVATALALLWDSAREKIKEE
;
A
#
# COMPACT_ATOMS: atom_id res chain seq x y z
N MET A 1 -17.64 -10.36 -10.00
CA MET A 1 -17.07 -10.42 -8.64
C MET A 1 -15.69 -9.81 -8.68
N ILE A 2 -15.35 -8.94 -7.72
CA ILE A 2 -13.98 -8.46 -7.54
C ILE A 2 -13.09 -9.66 -7.15
N SER A 3 -11.89 -9.75 -7.72
CA SER A 3 -10.90 -10.79 -7.41
C SER A 3 -10.31 -10.61 -6.00
N ALA A 4 -9.76 -11.66 -5.40
CA ALA A 4 -9.13 -11.54 -4.10
C ALA A 4 -7.95 -10.55 -4.16
N ALA A 5 -7.18 -10.58 -5.25
CA ALA A 5 -6.08 -9.67 -5.49
C ALA A 5 -6.55 -8.21 -5.59
N ALA A 6 -7.60 -7.94 -6.37
CA ALA A 6 -8.17 -6.61 -6.48
C ALA A 6 -8.70 -6.09 -5.13
N THR A 7 -9.28 -6.97 -4.30
CA THR A 7 -9.71 -6.61 -2.93
C THR A 7 -8.52 -6.19 -2.07
N SER A 8 -7.41 -6.94 -2.11
CA SER A 8 -6.20 -6.61 -1.34
C SER A 8 -5.63 -5.25 -1.72
N ILE A 9 -5.61 -4.94 -3.02
CA ILE A 9 -5.11 -3.68 -3.57
C ILE A 9 -6.04 -2.53 -3.24
N LEU A 10 -7.36 -2.74 -3.33
CA LEU A 10 -8.35 -1.74 -2.93
C LEU A 10 -8.22 -1.40 -1.45
N ALA A 11 -8.11 -2.39 -0.57
CA ALA A 11 -7.95 -2.17 0.87
C ALA A 11 -6.67 -1.38 1.19
N PHE A 12 -5.55 -1.73 0.54
CA PHE A 12 -4.31 -0.98 0.70
C PHE A 12 -4.42 0.46 0.17
N GLY A 13 -5.08 0.66 -0.96
CA GLY A 13 -5.36 1.98 -1.51
C GLY A 13 -6.17 2.84 -0.54
N LEU A 14 -7.29 2.32 -0.03
CA LEU A 14 -8.16 3.06 0.89
C LEU A 14 -7.44 3.45 2.19
N THR A 15 -6.68 2.53 2.78
CA THR A 15 -5.89 2.82 3.99
C THR A 15 -4.79 3.85 3.72
N SER A 16 -4.13 3.79 2.56
CA SER A 16 -3.14 4.79 2.12
C SER A 16 -3.77 6.17 1.92
N PHE A 17 -4.96 6.23 1.33
CA PHE A 17 -5.70 7.48 1.16
C PHE A 17 -5.99 8.14 2.51
N ILE A 18 -6.53 7.37 3.45
CA ILE A 18 -6.87 7.86 4.80
C ILE A 18 -5.60 8.33 5.53
N ALA A 19 -4.51 7.55 5.46
CA ALA A 19 -3.24 7.90 6.10
C ALA A 19 -2.64 9.19 5.50
N GLY A 20 -2.66 9.32 4.17
CA GLY A 20 -2.18 10.52 3.48
C GLY A 20 -3.01 11.75 3.79
N ALA A 21 -4.35 11.64 3.72
CA ALA A 21 -5.27 12.73 4.05
C ALA A 21 -5.11 13.17 5.51
N SER A 22 -5.01 12.21 6.43
CA SER A 22 -4.80 12.48 7.87
C SER A 22 -3.46 13.18 8.13
N THR A 23 -2.40 12.77 7.41
CA THR A 23 -1.08 13.41 7.48
C THR A 23 -1.09 14.84 6.97
N LEU A 24 -1.87 15.15 5.94
CA LEU A 24 -1.98 16.52 5.42
C LEU A 24 -2.92 17.40 6.24
N TYR A 25 -3.95 16.82 6.86
CA TYR A 25 -4.89 17.53 7.72
C TYR A 25 -4.21 18.08 8.98
N ASP A 26 -3.42 17.24 9.66
CA ASP A 26 -2.63 17.65 10.84
C ASP A 26 -1.19 17.09 10.76
N PRO A 27 -0.30 17.75 10.00
CA PRO A 27 1.06 17.27 9.80
C PRO A 27 1.91 17.37 11.06
N HIS A 28 1.57 18.26 12.01
CA HIS A 28 2.31 18.39 13.26
C HIS A 28 2.06 17.20 14.18
N ARG A 29 0.81 16.71 14.25
CA ARG A 29 0.50 15.46 14.94
C ARG A 29 1.24 14.28 14.32
N SER A 30 1.29 14.19 12.98
CA SER A 30 2.05 13.12 12.31
C SER A 30 3.56 13.19 12.57
N LEU A 31 4.16 14.39 12.66
CA LEU A 31 5.55 14.54 13.09
C LEU A 31 5.78 13.97 14.50
N GLN A 32 4.87 14.28 15.44
CA GLN A 32 4.97 13.79 16.82
C GLN A 32 4.80 12.26 16.91
N LEU A 33 3.80 11.70 16.22
CA LEU A 33 3.55 10.26 16.19
C LEU A 33 4.73 9.47 15.62
N LEU A 34 5.41 10.04 14.62
CA LEU A 34 6.58 9.43 13.97
C LEU A 34 7.90 9.83 14.63
N ASN A 35 7.87 10.63 15.72
CA ASN A 35 9.05 11.20 16.38
C ASN A 35 10.02 11.89 15.41
N LEU A 36 9.49 12.63 14.44
CA LEU A 36 10.25 13.32 13.41
C LEU A 36 10.57 14.77 13.82
N PRO A 37 11.77 15.28 13.47
CA PRO A 37 12.12 16.68 13.73
C PRO A 37 11.30 17.63 12.83
N PRO A 38 11.08 18.88 13.24
CA PRO A 38 10.30 19.86 12.46
C PRO A 38 10.82 20.08 11.03
N VAL A 39 12.12 19.92 10.79
CA VAL A 39 12.75 20.01 9.47
C VAL A 39 12.23 18.97 8.47
N ALA A 40 11.66 17.85 8.95
CA ALA A 40 11.07 16.82 8.10
C ALA A 40 9.69 17.19 7.53
N LEU A 41 9.10 18.33 7.93
CA LEU A 41 7.74 18.72 7.55
C LEU A 41 7.50 18.74 6.02
N PRO A 42 8.40 19.28 5.17
CA PRO A 42 8.19 19.24 3.72
C PRO A 42 8.17 17.80 3.16
N ALA A 43 9.08 16.94 3.64
CA ALA A 43 9.15 15.54 3.23
C ALA A 43 7.91 14.75 3.70
N LEU A 44 7.43 15.01 4.91
CA LEU A 44 6.22 14.39 5.45
C LEU A 44 4.98 14.77 4.62
N ARG A 45 4.86 16.04 4.22
CA ARG A 45 3.77 16.49 3.33
C ARG A 45 3.87 15.83 1.95
N ALA A 46 5.07 15.74 1.38
CA ALA A 46 5.27 15.06 0.10
C ALA A 46 4.89 13.57 0.20
N ASN A 47 5.26 12.89 1.29
CA ASN A 47 4.86 11.51 1.55
C ASN A 47 3.34 11.37 1.70
N GLY A 48 2.68 12.31 2.38
CA GLY A 48 1.22 12.37 2.48
C GLY A 48 0.52 12.48 1.12
N LEU A 49 1.03 13.34 0.23
CA LEU A 49 0.54 13.45 -1.15
C LEU A 49 0.76 12.17 -1.95
N ALA A 50 1.92 11.52 -1.82
CA ALA A 50 2.19 10.24 -2.46
C ALA A 50 1.23 9.14 -1.98
N ALA A 51 0.91 9.10 -0.68
CA ALA A 51 -0.04 8.17 -0.10
C ALA A 51 -1.48 8.41 -0.61
N ILE A 52 -1.89 9.67 -0.77
CA ILE A 52 -3.17 10.02 -1.41
C ILE A 52 -3.19 9.54 -2.88
N ALA A 53 -2.11 9.78 -3.62
CA ALA A 53 -2.02 9.35 -5.02
C ALA A 53 -2.15 7.82 -5.14
N MET A 54 -1.43 7.05 -4.32
CA MET A 54 -1.62 5.60 -4.22
C MET A 54 -3.09 5.25 -3.89
N GLY A 55 -3.69 5.99 -2.95
CA GLY A 55 -5.08 5.81 -2.56
C GLY A 55 -6.12 6.13 -3.64
N ILE A 56 -5.75 6.81 -4.72
CA ILE A 56 -6.59 7.04 -5.91
C ILE A 56 -6.28 5.99 -6.98
N TYR A 57 -5.00 5.73 -7.25
CA TYR A 57 -4.58 4.84 -8.32
C TYR A 57 -4.85 3.37 -8.03
N TYR A 58 -4.74 2.93 -6.77
CA TYR A 58 -4.96 1.53 -6.40
C TYR A 58 -6.43 1.13 -6.54
N PRO A 59 -7.43 1.93 -6.08
CA PRO A 59 -8.83 1.67 -6.39
C PRO A 59 -9.13 1.64 -7.89
N LEU A 60 -8.52 2.53 -8.69
CA LEU A 60 -8.69 2.52 -10.14
C LEU A 60 -8.12 1.22 -10.76
N ALA A 61 -6.92 0.81 -10.35
CA ALA A 61 -6.31 -0.45 -10.80
C ALA A 61 -7.14 -1.67 -10.36
N ALA A 62 -7.71 -1.64 -9.16
CA ALA A 62 -8.61 -2.67 -8.66
C ALA A 62 -9.90 -2.75 -9.48
N TYR A 63 -10.52 -1.61 -9.81
CA TYR A 63 -11.69 -1.52 -10.68
C TYR A 63 -11.41 -2.08 -12.08
N GLN A 64 -10.22 -1.81 -12.63
CA GLN A 64 -9.76 -2.32 -13.92
C GLN A 64 -9.29 -3.79 -13.87
N ASN A 65 -9.27 -4.42 -12.69
CA ASN A 65 -8.65 -5.73 -12.45
C ASN A 65 -7.24 -5.85 -13.08
N ASN A 66 -6.42 -4.81 -12.91
CA ASN A 66 -5.12 -4.72 -13.56
C ASN A 66 -4.08 -5.63 -12.89
N ILE A 67 -4.00 -6.89 -13.35
CA ILE A 67 -3.11 -7.91 -12.78
C ILE A 67 -1.63 -7.51 -12.86
N ALA A 68 -1.21 -6.83 -13.93
CA ALA A 68 0.17 -6.36 -14.07
C ALA A 68 0.52 -5.35 -12.96
N PHE A 69 -0.39 -4.41 -12.67
CA PHE A 69 -0.24 -3.49 -11.56
C PHE A 69 -0.15 -4.24 -10.22
N PHE A 70 -1.04 -5.21 -9.98
CA PHE A 70 -1.04 -5.98 -8.72
C PHE A 70 0.30 -6.68 -8.50
N LYS A 71 0.83 -7.34 -9.54
CA LYS A 71 2.15 -7.98 -9.50
C LYS A 71 3.27 -6.99 -9.22
N ALA A 72 3.23 -5.80 -9.82
CA ALA A 72 4.24 -4.75 -9.63
C ALA A 72 4.25 -4.21 -8.19
N THR A 73 3.11 -4.22 -7.48
CA THR A 73 3.08 -3.78 -6.07
C THR A 73 3.88 -4.69 -5.15
N ILE A 74 4.01 -5.98 -5.45
CA ILE A 74 4.69 -6.95 -4.56
C ILE A 74 6.17 -6.59 -4.35
N PRO A 75 7.03 -6.53 -5.39
CA PRO A 75 8.44 -6.23 -5.20
C PRO A 75 8.65 -4.81 -4.65
N MET A 76 7.82 -3.85 -5.07
CA MET A 76 7.91 -2.47 -4.56
C MET A 76 7.65 -2.42 -3.06
N ARG A 77 6.62 -3.12 -2.58
CA ARG A 77 6.27 -3.13 -1.14
C ARG A 77 7.27 -3.91 -0.31
N ILE A 78 7.84 -5.01 -0.83
CA ILE A 78 8.97 -5.71 -0.18
C ILE A 78 10.18 -4.78 -0.07
N PHE A 79 10.48 -4.02 -1.12
CA PHE A 79 11.57 -3.05 -1.11
C PHE A 79 11.32 -1.93 -0.09
N THR A 80 10.12 -1.33 -0.08
CA THR A 80 9.71 -0.35 0.94
C THR A 80 9.83 -0.91 2.35
N ALA A 81 9.34 -2.13 2.59
CA ALA A 81 9.44 -2.79 3.88
C ALA A 81 10.90 -2.93 4.35
N SER A 82 11.79 -3.29 3.44
CA SER A 82 13.23 -3.45 3.72
C SER A 82 13.88 -2.12 4.11
N ILE A 83 13.55 -1.04 3.39
CA ILE A 83 14.06 0.30 3.73
C ILE A 83 13.51 0.77 5.08
N PHE A 84 12.19 0.64 5.31
CA PHE A 84 11.55 1.04 6.56
C PHE A 84 12.07 0.26 7.77
N TRP A 85 12.37 -1.03 7.60
CA TRP A 85 12.98 -1.83 8.66
C TRP A 85 14.32 -1.24 9.12
N ASN A 86 15.20 -0.94 8.16
CA ASN A 86 16.52 -0.36 8.43
C ASN A 86 16.45 1.05 9.03
N GLN A 87 15.33 1.77 8.83
CA GLN A 87 15.09 3.10 9.38
C GLN A 87 14.39 3.07 10.75
N GLY A 88 14.15 1.88 11.33
CA GLY A 88 13.48 1.73 12.62
C GLY A 88 11.95 1.88 12.54
N TRP A 89 11.38 2.00 11.35
CA TRP A 89 9.93 2.14 11.12
C TRP A 89 9.27 0.76 11.03
N HIS A 90 9.44 -0.05 12.08
CA HIS A 90 9.06 -1.47 12.07
C HIS A 90 7.56 -1.68 11.82
N ALA A 91 6.69 -0.84 12.38
CA ALA A 91 5.24 -0.95 12.15
C ALA A 91 4.87 -0.76 10.68
N ALA A 92 5.42 0.26 10.03
CA ALA A 92 5.21 0.52 8.60
C ALA A 92 5.86 -0.57 7.74
N SER A 93 7.04 -1.05 8.12
CA SER A 93 7.73 -2.16 7.45
C SER A 93 6.88 -3.43 7.46
N LEU A 94 6.34 -3.82 8.62
CA LEU A 94 5.46 -4.97 8.75
C LEU A 94 4.17 -4.80 7.93
N TRP A 95 3.58 -3.60 7.92
CA TRP A 95 2.41 -3.30 7.11
C TRP A 95 2.65 -3.53 5.61
N GLU A 96 3.78 -3.05 5.10
CA GLU A 96 4.17 -3.23 3.71
C GLU A 96 4.43 -4.70 3.38
N ALA A 97 5.22 -5.39 4.22
CA ALA A 97 5.53 -6.80 4.04
C ALA A 97 4.27 -7.67 4.06
N LEU A 98 3.42 -7.52 5.09
CA LEU A 98 2.20 -8.32 5.24
C LEU A 98 1.25 -8.12 4.07
N GLY A 99 1.01 -6.88 3.62
CA GLY A 99 0.12 -6.71 2.49
C GLY A 99 0.75 -7.12 1.16
N SER A 100 2.08 -7.11 1.00
CA SER A 100 2.72 -7.70 -0.18
C SER A 100 2.50 -9.20 -0.25
N VAL A 101 2.63 -9.89 0.89
CA VAL A 101 2.33 -11.32 1.03
C VAL A 101 0.85 -11.58 0.77
N ALA A 102 -0.04 -10.77 1.33
CA ALA A 102 -1.49 -10.91 1.09
C ALA A 102 -1.84 -10.77 -0.39
N THR A 103 -1.30 -9.78 -1.10
CA THR A 103 -1.51 -9.62 -2.55
C THR A 103 -0.94 -10.79 -3.35
N ALA A 104 0.26 -11.28 -2.99
CA ALA A 104 0.86 -12.44 -3.66
C ALA A 104 0.01 -13.70 -3.50
N LEU A 105 -0.44 -14.00 -2.27
CA LEU A 105 -1.31 -15.13 -1.98
C LEU A 105 -2.66 -15.00 -2.69
N ALA A 106 -3.22 -13.80 -2.74
CA ALA A 106 -4.48 -13.54 -3.42
C ALA A 106 -4.37 -13.74 -4.95
N LEU A 107 -3.25 -13.31 -5.56
CA LEU A 107 -2.99 -13.57 -6.98
C LEU A 107 -2.85 -15.07 -7.28
N LEU A 108 -2.13 -15.81 -6.42
CA LEU A 108 -2.00 -17.27 -6.56
C LEU A 108 -3.36 -17.97 -6.44
N TRP A 109 -4.19 -17.52 -5.49
CA TRP A 109 -5.55 -18.03 -5.30
C TRP A 109 -6.45 -17.77 -6.50
N ASP A 110 -6.46 -16.54 -7.02
CA ASP A 110 -7.27 -16.17 -8.19
C ASP A 110 -6.83 -16.99 -9.42
N SER A 111 -5.52 -17.14 -9.66
CA SER A 111 -4.98 -17.95 -10.77
C SER A 111 -5.35 -19.44 -10.63
N ALA A 112 -5.35 -20.00 -9.42
CA ALA A 112 -5.76 -21.38 -9.20
C ALA A 112 -7.26 -21.59 -9.50
N ARG A 113 -8.11 -20.62 -9.13
CA ARG A 113 -9.55 -20.67 -9.42
C ARG A 113 -9.89 -20.49 -10.89
N GLU A 114 -9.10 -19.71 -11.63
CA GLU A 114 -9.27 -19.58 -13.08
C GLU A 114 -8.99 -20.91 -13.79
N LYS A 115 -7.89 -21.60 -13.45
CA LYS A 115 -7.56 -22.91 -14.02
C LYS A 115 -8.67 -23.96 -13.80
N ILE A 116 -9.22 -24.04 -12.59
CA ILE A 116 -10.30 -24.99 -12.26
C ILE A 116 -11.58 -24.73 -13.07
N LYS A 117 -11.82 -23.48 -13.52
CA LYS A 117 -12.99 -23.16 -14.35
C LYS A 117 -12.80 -23.49 -15.82
N GLU A 118 -11.57 -23.63 -16.28
CA GLU A 118 -11.21 -23.96 -17.66
C GLU A 118 -11.19 -25.49 -17.93
N GLU A 119 -11.12 -26.29 -16.86
CA GLU A 119 -11.26 -27.76 -16.85
C GLU A 119 -12.73 -28.22 -16.77
#